data_AF-A0AAW6UKP7-F1
#
_entry.id   AF-A0AAW6UKP7-F1
#
_cell.length_a   1.000
_cell.length_b   1.000
_cell.length_c   1.000
_cell.angle_alpha   90.00
_cell.angle_beta   90.00
_cell.angle_gamma   90.00
#
_symmetry.space_group_name_H-M   'P 1'
#
loop_
_entity.id
_entity.type
_entity.pdbx_description
1 polymer ?
#
loop_
_entity_poly.entity_id
_entity_poly.type
_entity_poly.pdbx_seq_one_letter_code
_entity_poly.pdbx_strand_id
1 'polypeptide(L)' 'MAIVFILSLIALLESKESEAGYELTQSEVESIRDNATTVELPSEIVDDMDKSRGYQDLNASNVWNDWLIYKKNKCL' A
#
# COMPACT_ATOMS: atom_id res chain seq x y z
N MET A 1 -18.50 7.08 -1.44
CA MET A 1 -17.41 6.94 -2.43
C MET A 1 -16.14 6.69 -1.66
N ALA A 2 -15.29 5.78 -2.12
CA ALA A 2 -14.02 5.45 -1.49
C ALA A 2 -12.91 5.49 -2.55
N ILE A 3 -11.73 5.96 -2.13
CA ILE A 3 -10.54 6.01 -2.97
C ILE A 3 -9.85 4.65 -2.86
N VAL A 4 -9.70 3.95 -3.99
CA VAL A 4 -9.05 2.64 -4.06
C VAL A 4 -7.73 2.76 -4.81
N PHE A 5 -6.67 2.16 -4.26
CA PHE A 5 -5.40 2.04 -4.95
C PHE A 5 -5.47 0.92 -5.97
N ILE A 6 -5.26 1.25 -7.26
CA ILE A 6 -5.28 0.26 -8.36
C ILE A 6 -4.19 -0.79 -8.16
N LEU A 7 -3.05 -0.36 -7.65
CA LEU A 7 -1.90 -1.19 -7.34
C LEU A 7 -1.79 -1.35 -5.82
N SER A 8 -1.31 -2.50 -5.38
CA SER A 8 -1.05 -2.69 -3.95
C SER A 8 0.06 -1.76 -3.48
N LEU A 9 -0.18 -1.03 -2.40
CA LEU A 9 0.83 -0.17 -1.77
C LEU A 9 2.04 -1.00 -1.35
N ILE A 10 1.84 -2.22 -0.84
CA ILE A 10 2.94 -3.15 -0.51
C ILE A 10 3.82 -3.38 -1.74
N ALA A 11 3.22 -3.73 -2.88
CA ALA A 11 3.98 -4.02 -4.11
C ALA A 11 4.75 -2.80 -4.63
N LEU A 12 4.17 -1.60 -4.53
CA LEU A 12 4.83 -0.35 -4.90
C LEU A 12 6.03 -0.06 -4.00
N LEU A 13 5.87 -0.23 -2.68
CA LEU A 13 6.94 0.00 -1.71
C LEU A 13 8.06 -1.02 -1.84
N GLU A 14 7.75 -2.31 -2.04
CA GLU A 14 8.76 -3.35 -2.28
C GLU A 14 9.54 -3.11 -3.56
N SER A 15 8.85 -2.76 -4.65
CA SER A 15 9.52 -2.41 -5.90
C SER A 15 10.46 -1.22 -5.71
N LYS A 16 10.06 -0.24 -4.90
CA LYS A 16 10.87 0.96 -4.63
C LYS A 16 12.05 0.69 -3.72
N GLU A 17 11.90 -0.08 -2.64
CA GLU A 17 13.04 -0.54 -1.83
C GLU A 17 14.03 -1.35 -2.68
N SER A 18 13.54 -2.24 -3.54
CA SER A 18 14.39 -3.04 -4.42
C SER A 18 15.11 -2.21 -5.50
N GLU A 19 14.47 -1.17 -6.03
CA GLU A 19 15.07 -0.25 -7.00
C GLU A 19 16.11 0.66 -6.34
N ALA A 20 15.79 1.17 -5.15
CA ALA A 20 16.62 2.08 -4.39
C ALA A 20 17.83 1.37 -3.74
N GLY A 21 17.68 0.10 -3.36
CA GLY A 21 18.70 -0.70 -2.67
C GLY A 21 18.90 -0.33 -1.20
N TYR A 22 17.99 0.46 -0.62
CA TYR A 22 17.99 0.85 0.79
C TYR A 22 16.56 0.82 1.36
N GLU A 23 16.45 0.78 2.69
CA GLU A 23 15.16 0.81 3.37
C GLU A 23 14.51 2.19 3.25
N LEU A 24 13.25 2.22 2.77
CA LEU A 24 12.54 3.49 2.58
C LEU A 24 12.30 4.20 3.91
N THR A 25 12.47 5.52 3.89
CA THR A 25 12.11 6.40 5.01
C THR A 25 10.61 6.68 5.04
N GLN A 26 10.09 7.15 6.18
CA GLN A 26 8.69 7.51 6.32
C GLN A 26 8.22 8.48 5.23
N SER A 27 9.01 9.51 4.94
CA SER A 27 8.66 10.51 3.93
C SER A 27 8.57 9.90 2.52
N GLU A 28 9.39 8.91 2.20
CA GLU A 28 9.34 8.23 0.90
C GLU A 28 8.13 7.31 0.81
N VAL A 29 7.81 6.57 1.87
CA VAL A 29 6.61 5.72 1.94
C VAL A 29 5.35 6.56 1.77
N GLU A 30 5.26 7.69 2.47
CA GLU A 30 4.12 8.62 2.35
C GLU A 30 4.08 9.28 0.96
N SER A 31 5.21 9.64 0.38
CA SER A 31 5.28 10.18 -0.98
C SER A 31 4.82 9.15 -2.03
N ILE A 32 5.20 7.87 -1.88
CA ILE A 32 4.75 6.79 -2.77
C ILE A 32 3.24 6.59 -2.65
N ARG A 33 2.68 6.64 -1.44
CA ARG A 33 1.23 6.63 -1.22
C ARG A 33 0.56 7.80 -1.95
N ASP A 34 1.08 9.01 -1.79
CA ASP A 34 0.47 10.22 -2.35
C ASP A 34 0.54 10.25 -3.89
N ASN A 35 1.55 9.60 -4.47
CA ASN A 35 1.72 9.48 -5.92
C ASN A 35 1.10 8.20 -6.51
N ALA A 36 0.58 7.29 -5.68
CA ALA A 36 0.01 6.05 -6.17
C ALA A 36 -1.30 6.32 -6.93
N THR A 37 -1.48 5.64 -8.05
CA THR A 37 -2.68 5.81 -8.87
C THR A 37 -3.91 5.30 -8.14
N THR A 38 -4.84 6.21 -7.88
CA THR A 38 -6.11 5.93 -7.23
C THR A 38 -7.27 6.07 -8.21
N VAL A 39 -8.33 5.29 -7.97
CA VAL A 39 -9.63 5.45 -8.63
C VAL A 39 -10.69 5.62 -7.56
N GLU A 40 -11.59 6.56 -7.79
CA GLU A 40 -12.79 6.69 -7.00
C GLU A 40 -13.81 5.64 -7.46
N LEU A 41 -14.18 4.76 -6.54
CA LEU A 41 -15.17 3.72 -6.80
C LEU A 41 -16.32 3.80 -5.77
N PRO A 42 -17.51 3.32 -6.15
CA PRO A 42 -18.58 3.04 -5.19
C PRO A 42 -18.08 2.03 -4.13
N SER A 43 -18.43 2.27 -2.86
CA SER A 43 -18.01 1.46 -1.71
C SER A 43 -18.35 -0.04 -1.84
N GLU A 44 -19.43 -0.36 -2.54
CA GLU A 44 -19.84 -1.75 -2.82
C GLU A 44 -18.84 -2.49 -3.72
N ILE A 45 -18.19 -1.78 -4.66
CA ILE A 45 -17.17 -2.35 -5.55
C ILE A 45 -15.84 -2.47 -4.82
N VAL A 46 -15.55 -1.56 -3.87
CA VAL A 46 -14.32 -1.58 -3.06
C VAL A 46 -14.26 -2.84 -2.20
N ASP A 47 -15.36 -3.18 -1.54
CA ASP A 47 -15.44 -4.36 -0.67
C ASP A 47 -15.25 -5.67 -1.46
N ASP A 48 -15.75 -5.71 -2.70
CA ASP A 48 -15.61 -6.86 -3.60
C ASP A 48 -14.18 -6.96 -4.17
N MET A 49 -13.53 -5.83 -4.43
CA MET A 49 -12.12 -5.77 -4.84
C MET A 49 -11.17 -6.20 -3.72
N ASP A 50 -11.39 -5.77 -2.48
CA ASP A 50 -10.58 -6.15 -1.32
C ASP A 50 -10.71 -7.66 -1.04
N LYS A 51 -11.92 -8.22 -1.17
CA LYS A 51 -12.16 -9.67 -1.05
C LYS A 51 -11.48 -10.47 -2.16
N SER A 52 -11.44 -9.94 -3.37
CA SER A 52 -10.84 -10.60 -4.54
C SER A 52 -9.31 -10.66 -4.48
N ARG A 53 -8.66 -9.69 -3.81
CA ARG A 53 -7.19 -9.64 -3.70
C ARG A 53 -6.61 -10.73 -2.80
N GLY A 54 -7.39 -11.29 -1.86
CA GLY A 54 -6.92 -12.37 -0.98
C GLY A 54 -5.87 -11.95 0.06
N TYR A 55 -5.51 -10.66 0.10
CA TYR A 55 -4.67 -10.04 1.13
C TYR A 55 -5.16 -8.61 1.39
N GLN A 56 -5.06 -8.18 2.66
CA GLN A 56 -5.37 -6.81 3.04
C GLN A 56 -4.16 -5.93 2.72
N ASP A 57 -4.34 -4.90 1.89
CA ASP A 57 -3.29 -3.93 1.57
C ASP A 57 -3.07 -2.94 2.72
N LEU A 58 -2.03 -2.10 2.63
CA LEU A 58 -1.72 -1.12 3.69
C LEU A 58 -2.82 -0.06 3.80
N ASN A 59 -3.13 0.35 5.02
CA ASN A 59 -4.01 1.48 5.26
C ASN A 59 -3.31 2.78 4.85
N ALA A 60 -3.85 3.49 3.86
CA ALA A 60 -3.26 4.74 3.37
C ALA A 60 -3.14 5.83 4.46
N SER A 61 -4.08 5.89 5.41
CA SER A 61 -4.02 6.85 6.52
C SER A 61 -2.93 6.51 7.54
N ASN A 62 -2.44 5.26 7.57
CA ASN A 62 -1.44 4.77 8.51
C ASN A 62 -0.30 4.00 7.81
N VAL A 63 -0.01 4.35 6.55
CA VAL A 63 0.79 3.54 5.62
C VAL A 63 2.17 3.19 6.17
N TRP A 64 2.78 4.11 6.91
CA TRP A 64 4.10 3.92 7.51
C TRP A 64 4.13 2.83 8.57
N ASN A 65 3.18 2.86 9.52
CA ASN A 65 3.13 1.87 10.59
C ASN A 65 2.76 0.49 10.04
N ASP A 66 1.80 0.43 9.10
CA ASP A 66 1.42 -0.82 8.45
C ASP A 66 2.61 -1.40 7.67
N TRP A 67 3.40 -0.56 7.00
CA TRP A 67 4.62 -0.95 6.30
C TRP A 67 5.67 -1.55 7.24
N LEU A 68 5.92 -0.91 8.39
CA LEU A 68 6.85 -1.44 9.39
C LEU A 68 6.36 -2.78 9.97
N ILE A 69 5.06 -2.93 10.22
CA ILE A 69 4.47 -4.19 10.68
C ILE A 69 4.62 -5.27 9.61
N TYR A 70 4.34 -4.95 8.35
CA TYR A 70 4.53 -5.85 7.22
C TYR A 70 5.98 -6.33 7.12
N LYS A 71 6.96 -5.41 7.16
CA LYS A 71 8.39 -5.76 7.16
C LYS A 71 8.78 -6.65 8.33
N LYS A 72 8.28 -6.35 9.53
CA LYS A 72 8.53 -7.17 10.72
C LYS A 72 7.97 -8.59 10.58
N ASN A 73 6.79 -8.73 9.98
CA ASN A 73 6.14 -10.03 9.76
C ASN A 73 6.79 -10.81 8.60
N LYS A 74 7.35 -10.13 7.59
CA LYS A 74 8.05 -10.74 6.46
C LYS A 74 9.45 -11.27 6.82
N CYS A 75 10.12 -10.65 7.79
CA CYS A 75 11.43 -11.10 8.30
C CYS A 75 11.36 -12.31 9.25
N LEU A 76 10.19 -12.97 9.40
CA LEU A 76 9.99 -14.20 10.19
C LEU A 76 9.92 -15.45 9.32
#